data_AF-A0A812RB35-F1
#
_entry.id   AF-A0A812RB35-F1
#
_cell.length_a   1.000
_cell.length_b   1.000
_cell.length_c   1.000
_cell.angle_alpha   90.00
_cell.angle_beta   90.00
_cell.angle_gamma   90.00
#
_symmetry.space_group_name_H-M   'P 1'
#
loop_
_entity.id
_entity.type
_entity.pdbx_description
1 polymer ?
#
loop_
_entity_poly.entity_id
_entity_poly.type
_entity_poly.pdbx_seq_one_letter_code
_entity_poly.pdbx_strand_id
1 'polypeptide(L)'
;MALQGGNTTVTNAIELSEPYLAGASGINLEVGNWVSSKLDRKLRYQLEDPLSVISGTLPVWAVTLPRVCPFLFSLKTRKMLLKYTAFGPSFAVHWTQESKVGSFLKRRATVQTELNAQTDPRKMQELSQELSNIEEHVVRSNFWLGTLQSTLVRLQKGEEFLRQSDVAMGFLANASKLLEVQFEGETGFGVAVTQSFYVEVAQALQERAINAAIPLWVEDDDSSGSQQHLLCRRGLLLKPLTDGPQKDATVERFRFLGRLMGQALREGFIVPLPLAEEFFALVLGEKLEAASLPRPGNGVAGELLGALADFADDLRAGEATQKEIGSSPEQIRTWKNVQADRKEFTERFLSSKADMAPSQEPMSFNDYTSLAGVCFLETGLSGAALCPDGDNILVTVDNVDSFIEQATHFWFEAGVKDQVDAFRSGLNDVFPFPCLQAFSRSELREMFCGEDRIEWDEQALLNHIHPTGGLNDKSPAYRFLVAVLLDLNQADRWDPLLLLRIAKSLSLPVQHVMPENVLGACSPTRRGCSEAVNISSATITSIL
;
A
#
# COMPACT_ATOMS: atom_id res chain seq x y z
N MET A 1 49.39 3.51 -25.51
CA MET A 1 48.94 4.86 -25.12
C MET A 1 47.45 4.74 -24.77
N ALA A 2 47.14 4.90 -23.48
CA ALA A 2 45.82 5.15 -22.88
C ALA A 2 44.61 4.25 -23.22
N LEU A 3 44.41 3.19 -22.44
CA LEU A 3 43.07 2.74 -21.96
C LEU A 3 43.17 2.39 -20.46
N GLN A 4 43.75 3.31 -19.67
CA GLN A 4 43.62 3.30 -18.21
C GLN A 4 42.71 4.46 -17.84
N GLY A 5 41.44 4.14 -17.72
CA GLY A 5 40.36 5.02 -17.30
C GLY A 5 39.14 4.16 -17.03
N GLY A 6 39.35 3.06 -16.28
CA GLY A 6 38.27 2.22 -15.80
C GLY A 6 37.36 3.09 -14.96
N ASN A 7 36.15 3.31 -15.44
CA ASN A 7 35.15 4.10 -14.75
C ASN A 7 34.70 3.31 -13.52
N THR A 8 35.39 3.51 -12.40
CA THR A 8 35.17 2.81 -11.13
C THR A 8 33.71 2.89 -10.67
N THR A 9 32.96 3.90 -11.11
CA THR A 9 31.51 3.99 -10.84
C THR A 9 30.68 2.88 -11.49
N VAL A 10 31.06 2.38 -12.67
CA VAL A 10 30.31 1.31 -13.36
C VAL A 10 30.65 -0.05 -12.75
N THR A 11 31.94 -0.28 -12.43
CA THR A 11 32.37 -1.50 -11.74
C THR A 11 31.77 -1.58 -10.34
N ASN A 12 31.80 -0.47 -9.58
CA ASN A 12 31.14 -0.39 -8.28
C ASN A 12 29.61 -0.53 -8.38
N ALA A 13 28.97 -0.01 -9.43
CA ALA A 13 27.52 -0.17 -9.61
C ALA A 13 27.13 -1.62 -9.96
N ILE A 14 27.99 -2.36 -10.66
CA ILE A 14 27.79 -3.80 -10.94
C ILE A 14 28.02 -4.61 -9.66
N GLU A 15 29.08 -4.33 -8.91
CA GLU A 15 29.35 -4.98 -7.61
C GLU A 15 28.28 -4.65 -6.54
N LEU A 16 27.66 -3.46 -6.59
CA LEU A 16 26.52 -3.07 -5.75
C LEU A 16 25.18 -3.62 -6.27
N SER A 17 25.10 -4.02 -7.53
CA SER A 17 23.88 -4.62 -8.10
C SER A 17 23.65 -6.04 -7.62
N GLU A 18 24.70 -6.82 -7.33
CA GLU A 18 24.57 -8.17 -6.79
C GLU A 18 23.85 -8.22 -5.43
N PRO A 19 24.21 -7.43 -4.40
CA PRO A 19 23.47 -7.39 -3.14
C PRO A 19 22.08 -6.75 -3.25
N TYR A 20 21.87 -5.80 -4.18
CA TYR A 20 20.54 -5.24 -4.46
C TYR A 20 19.60 -6.28 -5.11
N LEU A 21 20.11 -7.08 -6.06
CA LEU A 21 19.39 -8.18 -6.70
C LEU A 21 19.22 -9.40 -5.77
N ALA A 22 20.11 -9.58 -4.80
CA ALA A 22 20.06 -10.66 -3.82
C ALA A 22 19.17 -10.35 -2.59
N GLY A 23 18.50 -9.20 -2.55
CA GLY A 23 17.61 -8.84 -1.45
C GLY A 23 18.34 -8.61 -0.11
N ALA A 24 19.62 -8.23 -0.14
CA ALA A 24 20.38 -7.99 1.09
C ALA A 24 19.81 -6.78 1.85
N SER A 25 19.09 -7.08 2.93
CA SER A 25 18.37 -6.21 3.88
C SER A 25 19.27 -5.25 4.69
N GLY A 26 20.44 -4.86 4.17
CA GLY A 26 21.44 -4.09 4.93
C GLY A 26 22.04 -2.86 4.25
N ILE A 27 21.82 -2.61 2.96
CA ILE A 27 22.39 -1.42 2.31
C ILE A 27 21.33 -0.33 2.20
N ASN A 28 21.29 0.54 3.22
CA ASN A 28 20.50 1.76 3.24
C ASN A 28 21.15 2.80 2.28
N LEU A 29 21.13 2.52 0.98
CA LEU A 29 21.56 3.48 -0.04
C LEU A 29 20.48 4.54 -0.11
N GLU A 30 20.80 5.79 0.27
CA GLU A 30 19.96 6.93 -0.06
C GLU A 30 19.83 7.01 -1.59
N VAL A 31 18.74 6.45 -2.12
CA VAL A 31 18.52 6.24 -3.56
C VAL A 31 18.67 7.54 -4.34
N GLY A 32 18.33 8.68 -3.71
CA GLY A 32 18.49 10.02 -4.28
C GLY A 32 19.93 10.37 -4.68
N ASN A 33 20.94 9.86 -3.97
CA ASN A 33 22.35 10.19 -4.21
C ASN A 33 22.96 9.46 -5.42
N TRP A 34 22.29 8.41 -5.91
CA TRP A 34 22.80 7.56 -7.00
C TRP A 34 22.09 7.81 -8.34
N VAL A 35 21.10 8.71 -8.37
CA VAL A 35 20.39 9.06 -9.60
C VAL A 35 21.33 9.77 -10.57
N SER A 36 21.54 9.16 -11.74
CA SER A 36 22.33 9.76 -12.80
C SER A 36 21.48 10.72 -13.62
N SER A 37 21.59 12.02 -13.33
CA SER A 37 20.86 13.08 -14.04
C SER A 37 21.03 13.03 -15.57
N LYS A 38 22.20 12.57 -16.06
CA LYS A 38 22.48 12.40 -17.49
C LYS A 38 21.73 11.21 -18.09
N LEU A 39 21.76 10.04 -17.45
CA LEU A 39 21.05 8.85 -17.93
C LEU A 39 19.54 9.02 -17.80
N ASP A 40 19.08 9.56 -16.69
CA ASP A 40 17.68 9.89 -16.44
C ASP A 40 17.10 10.79 -17.54
N ARG A 41 17.78 11.90 -17.83
CA ARG A 41 17.39 12.82 -18.90
C ARG A 41 17.43 12.16 -20.28
N LYS A 42 18.46 11.34 -20.55
CA LYS A 42 18.58 10.62 -21.83
C LYS A 42 17.42 9.65 -22.03
N LEU A 43 17.04 8.90 -20.99
CA LEU A 43 15.91 7.98 -21.04
C LEU A 43 14.60 8.72 -21.24
N ARG A 44 14.37 9.83 -20.52
CA ARG A 44 13.19 10.67 -20.72
C ARG A 44 13.07 11.17 -22.16
N TYR A 45 14.14 11.69 -22.74
CA TYR A 45 14.12 12.13 -24.15
C TYR A 45 13.81 10.99 -25.13
N GLN A 46 14.28 9.77 -24.88
CA GLN A 46 13.97 8.61 -25.73
C GLN A 46 12.50 8.21 -25.63
N LEU A 47 11.93 8.26 -24.43
CA LEU A 47 10.53 7.95 -24.18
C LEU A 47 9.57 9.06 -24.64
N GLU A 48 10.06 10.28 -24.86
CA GLU A 48 9.29 11.37 -25.45
C GLU A 48 9.12 11.27 -26.97
N ASP A 49 9.88 10.39 -27.65
CA ASP A 49 9.70 10.09 -29.06
C ASP A 49 8.60 9.02 -29.24
N PRO A 50 7.38 9.42 -29.65
CA PRO A 50 6.26 8.49 -29.77
C PRO A 50 6.57 7.35 -30.72
N LEU A 51 7.26 7.65 -31.84
CA LEU A 51 7.49 6.66 -32.89
C LEU A 51 8.37 5.52 -32.37
N SER A 52 9.47 5.85 -31.68
CA SER A 52 10.38 4.85 -31.10
C SER A 52 9.71 3.99 -30.02
N VAL A 53 8.82 4.58 -29.22
CA VAL A 53 8.05 3.86 -28.20
C VAL A 53 7.06 2.90 -28.85
N ILE A 54 6.25 3.40 -29.79
CA ILE A 54 5.15 2.67 -30.43
C ILE A 54 5.69 1.54 -31.32
N SER A 55 6.81 1.78 -32.01
CA SER A 55 7.47 0.79 -32.87
C SER A 55 8.23 -0.28 -32.08
N GLY A 56 8.41 -0.10 -30.77
CA GLY A 56 9.27 -0.95 -29.95
C GLY A 56 10.76 -0.85 -30.30
N THR A 57 11.19 0.20 -31.02
CA THR A 57 12.59 0.38 -31.45
C THR A 57 13.43 1.14 -30.43
N LEU A 58 12.98 1.21 -29.17
CA LEU A 58 13.79 1.77 -28.10
C LEU A 58 15.12 1.01 -27.99
N PRO A 59 16.25 1.71 -27.79
CA PRO A 59 17.52 1.05 -27.55
C PRO A 59 17.43 0.08 -26.36
N VAL A 60 18.06 -1.09 -26.45
CA VAL A 60 18.01 -2.14 -25.40
C VAL A 60 18.32 -1.58 -24.01
N TRP A 61 19.32 -0.70 -23.89
CA TRP A 61 19.68 -0.09 -22.61
C TRP A 61 18.53 0.68 -21.95
N ALA A 62 17.61 1.25 -22.73
CA ALA A 62 16.49 2.06 -22.24
C ALA A 62 15.43 1.19 -21.52
N VAL A 63 15.37 -0.10 -21.83
CA VAL A 63 14.43 -1.05 -21.22
C VAL A 63 15.14 -1.90 -20.15
N THR A 64 16.38 -2.31 -20.39
CA THR A 64 17.13 -3.21 -19.50
C THR A 64 17.75 -2.48 -18.30
N LEU A 65 18.42 -1.35 -18.52
CA LEU A 65 19.18 -0.68 -17.45
C LEU A 65 18.29 -0.18 -16.31
N PRO A 66 17.09 0.38 -16.55
CA PRO A 66 16.19 0.79 -15.46
C PRO A 66 15.62 -0.37 -14.64
N ARG A 67 15.67 -1.61 -15.16
CA ARG A 67 15.23 -2.80 -14.43
C ARG A 67 16.34 -3.42 -13.60
N VAL A 68 17.58 -3.42 -14.12
CA VAL A 68 18.74 -4.01 -13.43
C VAL A 68 19.36 -3.02 -12.43
N CYS A 69 19.39 -1.73 -12.78
CA CYS A 69 19.95 -0.66 -11.96
C CYS A 69 18.91 0.48 -11.76
N PRO A 70 17.76 0.21 -11.11
CA PRO A 70 16.68 1.18 -10.97
C PRO A 70 17.11 2.45 -10.23
N PHE A 71 18.05 2.35 -9.29
CA PHE A 71 18.61 3.47 -8.52
C PHE A 71 19.31 4.54 -9.37
N LEU A 72 19.69 4.24 -10.61
CA LEU A 72 20.28 5.22 -11.53
C LEU A 72 19.24 6.19 -12.13
N PHE A 73 17.95 5.88 -12.00
CA PHE A 73 16.85 6.60 -12.62
C PHE A 73 15.87 7.09 -11.56
N SER A 74 15.36 8.31 -11.73
CA SER A 74 14.33 8.82 -10.84
C SER A 74 13.05 7.98 -10.95
N LEU A 75 12.28 7.92 -9.86
CA LEU A 75 10.96 7.28 -9.84
C LEU A 75 10.06 7.81 -10.96
N LYS A 76 10.09 9.13 -11.21
CA LYS A 76 9.36 9.77 -12.31
C LYS A 76 9.69 9.16 -13.67
N THR A 77 10.97 8.97 -13.98
CA THR A 77 11.40 8.39 -15.26
C THR A 77 11.03 6.92 -15.37
N ARG A 78 11.09 6.16 -14.27
CA ARG A 78 10.68 4.75 -14.25
C ARG A 78 9.16 4.58 -14.40
N LYS A 79 8.36 5.41 -13.73
CA LYS A 79 6.90 5.51 -13.95
C LYS A 79 6.59 5.84 -15.42
N MET A 80 7.38 6.72 -16.05
CA MET A 80 7.25 7.06 -17.46
C MET A 80 7.58 5.89 -18.39
N LEU A 81 8.65 5.14 -18.09
CA LEU A 81 9.00 3.91 -18.82
C LEU A 81 7.86 2.88 -18.76
N LEU A 82 7.33 2.63 -17.56
CA LEU A 82 6.20 1.72 -17.36
C LEU A 82 5.00 2.15 -18.21
N LYS A 83 4.58 3.42 -18.07
CA LYS A 83 3.45 4.01 -18.79
C LYS A 83 3.59 3.80 -20.30
N TYR A 84 4.72 4.17 -20.90
CA TYR A 84 4.85 4.13 -22.35
C TYR A 84 5.13 2.75 -22.96
N THR A 85 5.62 1.77 -22.17
CA THR A 85 6.08 0.48 -22.73
C THR A 85 5.28 -0.74 -22.29
N ALA A 86 4.54 -0.67 -21.17
CA ALA A 86 3.92 -1.87 -20.59
C ALA A 86 2.51 -2.17 -21.13
N PHE A 87 1.74 -1.15 -21.50
CA PHE A 87 0.30 -1.28 -21.79
C PHE A 87 -0.03 -1.34 -23.30
N GLY A 88 0.99 -1.48 -24.14
CA GLY A 88 0.85 -1.63 -25.58
C GLY A 88 0.68 -0.32 -26.37
N PRO A 89 0.69 -0.41 -27.72
CA PRO A 89 0.83 0.76 -28.60
C PRO A 89 -0.33 1.77 -28.53
N SER A 90 -1.57 1.30 -28.42
CA SER A 90 -2.76 2.18 -28.38
C SER A 90 -2.75 3.11 -27.18
N PHE A 91 -2.35 2.59 -26.01
CA PHE A 91 -2.21 3.37 -24.80
C PHE A 91 -0.98 4.30 -24.84
N ALA A 92 0.14 3.82 -25.38
CA ALA A 92 1.32 4.66 -25.60
C ALA A 92 1.00 5.89 -26.48
N VAL A 93 0.33 5.68 -27.62
CA VAL A 93 -0.18 6.76 -28.49
C VAL A 93 -1.07 7.72 -27.71
N HIS A 94 -2.06 7.18 -26.99
CA HIS A 94 -3.01 7.98 -26.21
C HIS A 94 -2.29 8.94 -25.26
N TRP A 95 -1.32 8.44 -24.48
CA TRP A 95 -0.61 9.26 -23.52
C TRP A 95 0.40 10.22 -24.15
N THR A 96 1.05 9.83 -25.25
CA THR A 96 1.95 10.77 -25.93
C THR A 96 1.16 11.93 -26.54
N GLN A 97 -0.02 11.64 -27.11
CA GLN A 97 -0.96 12.67 -27.55
C GLN A 97 -1.44 13.55 -26.40
N GLU A 98 -1.86 12.95 -25.29
CA GLU A 98 -2.30 13.69 -24.11
C GLU A 98 -1.20 14.64 -23.60
N SER A 99 0.06 14.20 -23.60
CA SER A 99 1.19 15.04 -23.19
C SER A 99 1.50 16.20 -24.14
N LYS A 100 1.26 16.05 -25.46
CA LYS A 100 1.63 17.06 -26.46
C LYS A 100 0.47 17.99 -26.84
N VAL A 101 -0.76 17.46 -26.91
CA VAL A 101 -1.97 18.18 -27.36
C VAL A 101 -3.12 18.12 -26.35
N GLY A 102 -2.98 17.45 -25.20
CA GLY A 102 -4.06 17.29 -24.23
C GLY A 102 -4.61 18.59 -23.64
N SER A 103 -3.77 19.61 -23.44
CA SER A 103 -4.23 20.94 -22.99
C SER A 103 -5.18 21.59 -24.00
N PHE A 104 -4.86 21.48 -25.29
CA PHE A 104 -5.72 21.96 -26.38
C PHE A 104 -7.02 21.18 -26.44
N LEU A 105 -6.98 19.85 -26.27
CA LEU A 105 -8.20 19.01 -26.24
C LEU A 105 -9.12 19.36 -25.07
N LYS A 106 -8.56 19.61 -23.88
CA LYS A 106 -9.32 20.08 -22.70
C LYS A 106 -9.93 21.44 -22.98
N ARG A 107 -9.15 22.39 -23.50
CA ARG A 107 -9.65 23.73 -23.85
C ARG A 107 -10.74 23.65 -24.91
N ARG A 108 -10.61 22.78 -25.93
CA ARG A 108 -11.64 22.54 -26.94
C ARG A 108 -12.96 22.12 -26.31
N ALA A 109 -12.94 21.17 -25.37
CA ALA A 109 -14.15 20.72 -24.68
C ALA A 109 -14.80 21.82 -23.83
N THR A 110 -13.99 22.62 -23.12
CA THR A 110 -14.47 23.78 -22.35
C THR A 110 -15.10 24.82 -23.27
N VAL A 111 -14.40 25.24 -24.33
CA VAL A 111 -14.89 26.23 -25.30
C VAL A 111 -16.16 25.74 -25.99
N GLN A 112 -16.27 24.46 -26.33
CA GLN A 112 -17.49 23.89 -26.89
C GLN A 112 -18.68 24.00 -25.92
N THR A 113 -18.45 23.78 -24.64
CA THR A 113 -19.47 23.89 -23.59
C THR A 113 -19.87 25.34 -23.37
N GLU A 114 -18.90 26.24 -23.28
CA GLU A 114 -19.10 27.69 -23.21
C GLU A 114 -19.91 28.21 -24.42
N LEU A 115 -19.58 27.73 -25.63
CA LEU A 115 -20.27 28.07 -26.86
C LEU A 115 -21.73 27.60 -26.85
N ASN A 116 -21.99 26.37 -26.39
CA ASN A 116 -23.34 25.82 -26.27
C ASN A 116 -24.19 26.56 -25.23
N ALA A 117 -23.57 27.15 -24.21
CA ALA A 117 -24.25 27.90 -23.15
C ALA A 117 -24.45 29.40 -23.49
N GLN A 118 -23.79 29.91 -24.53
CA GLN A 118 -23.77 31.34 -24.85
C GLN A 118 -24.94 31.75 -25.77
N THR A 119 -25.48 32.95 -25.53
CA THR A 119 -26.58 33.52 -26.33
C THR A 119 -26.21 34.82 -27.04
N ASP A 120 -25.10 35.47 -26.67
CA ASP A 120 -24.60 36.70 -27.31
C ASP A 120 -23.91 36.38 -28.66
N PRO A 121 -24.40 36.91 -29.80
CA PRO A 121 -23.84 36.66 -31.13
C PRO A 121 -22.37 36.99 -31.28
N ARG A 122 -21.86 38.04 -30.60
CA ARG A 122 -20.44 38.43 -30.72
C ARG A 122 -19.54 37.41 -30.03
N LYS A 123 -19.90 37.01 -28.82
CA LYS A 123 -19.16 36.00 -28.05
C LYS A 123 -19.25 34.62 -28.68
N MET A 124 -20.39 34.26 -29.27
CA MET A 124 -20.52 33.01 -30.03
C MET A 124 -19.54 32.98 -31.20
N GLN A 125 -19.36 34.09 -31.92
CA GLN A 125 -18.42 34.17 -33.03
C GLN A 125 -16.96 34.11 -32.56
N GLU A 126 -16.62 34.76 -31.43
CA GLU A 126 -15.30 34.65 -30.81
C GLU A 126 -14.98 33.21 -30.38
N LEU A 127 -15.89 32.54 -29.65
CA LEU A 127 -15.72 31.16 -29.19
C LEU A 127 -15.66 30.18 -30.36
N SER A 128 -16.45 30.39 -31.42
CA SER A 128 -16.39 29.57 -32.63
C SER A 128 -15.05 29.72 -33.36
N GLN A 129 -14.49 30.94 -33.41
CA GLN A 129 -13.17 31.18 -33.99
C GLN A 129 -12.07 30.53 -33.13
N GLU A 130 -12.16 30.63 -31.80
CA GLU A 130 -11.24 29.97 -30.88
C GLU A 130 -11.27 28.45 -31.07
N LEU A 131 -12.46 27.85 -31.15
CA LEU A 131 -12.64 26.42 -31.38
C LEU A 131 -11.97 25.97 -32.69
N SER A 132 -12.19 26.71 -33.78
CA SER A 132 -11.58 26.44 -35.09
C SER A 132 -10.05 26.50 -35.04
N ASN A 133 -9.49 27.52 -34.37
CA ASN A 133 -8.03 27.65 -34.21
C ASN A 133 -7.45 26.48 -33.40
N ILE A 134 -8.15 26.02 -32.36
CA ILE A 134 -7.73 24.87 -31.56
C ILE A 134 -7.77 23.59 -32.41
N GLU A 135 -8.84 23.38 -33.18
CA GLU A 135 -8.97 22.22 -34.06
C GLU A 135 -7.90 22.19 -35.15
N GLU A 136 -7.63 23.34 -35.78
CA GLU A 136 -6.56 23.48 -36.76
C GLU A 136 -5.20 23.14 -36.15
N HIS A 137 -4.94 23.57 -34.91
CA HIS A 137 -3.70 23.26 -34.21
C HIS A 137 -3.56 21.77 -33.88
N VAL A 138 -4.64 21.12 -33.42
CA VAL A 138 -4.65 19.68 -33.11
C VAL A 138 -4.47 18.85 -34.38
N VAL A 139 -5.16 19.20 -35.48
CA VAL A 139 -5.08 18.47 -36.75
C VAL A 139 -3.72 18.66 -37.44
N ARG A 140 -3.13 19.86 -37.36
CA ARG A 140 -1.79 20.12 -37.90
C ARG A 140 -0.66 19.56 -37.05
N SER A 141 -0.96 19.15 -35.81
CA SER A 141 0.03 18.48 -34.98
C SER A 141 0.31 17.09 -35.55
N ASN A 142 1.57 16.80 -35.85
CA ASN A 142 2.03 15.47 -36.29
C ASN A 142 1.82 14.37 -35.23
N PHE A 143 1.33 14.73 -34.04
CA PHE A 143 1.13 13.82 -32.92
C PHE A 143 -0.29 13.26 -32.86
N TRP A 144 -1.29 13.84 -33.57
CA TRP A 144 -2.68 13.39 -33.49
C TRP A 144 -3.00 12.26 -34.48
N LEU A 145 -3.25 11.05 -33.96
CA LEU A 145 -3.60 9.84 -34.70
C LEU A 145 -5.06 9.40 -34.46
N GLY A 146 -5.62 9.67 -33.27
CA GLY A 146 -7.01 9.35 -32.93
C GLY A 146 -7.27 9.22 -31.44
N THR A 147 -8.52 8.95 -31.07
CA THR A 147 -8.94 8.77 -29.66
C THR A 147 -8.98 7.30 -29.28
N LEU A 148 -8.48 6.99 -28.08
CA LEU A 148 -8.68 5.67 -27.48
C LEU A 148 -10.16 5.50 -27.10
N GLN A 149 -10.75 4.37 -27.47
CA GLN A 149 -12.14 4.09 -27.14
C GLN A 149 -12.29 3.75 -25.66
N SER A 150 -13.46 4.04 -25.08
CA SER A 150 -13.85 3.57 -23.76
C SER A 150 -14.86 2.42 -23.85
N THR A 151 -14.88 1.60 -22.81
CA THR A 151 -15.89 0.56 -22.59
C THR A 151 -16.66 0.93 -21.33
N LEU A 152 -17.96 1.15 -21.51
CA LEU A 152 -18.88 1.40 -20.41
C LEU A 152 -19.25 0.08 -19.73
N VAL A 153 -18.88 -0.05 -18.47
CA VAL A 153 -19.26 -1.16 -17.59
C VAL A 153 -20.36 -0.66 -16.65
N ARG A 154 -21.51 -1.33 -16.69
CA ARG A 154 -22.64 -1.06 -15.79
C ARG A 154 -22.58 -2.04 -14.63
N LEU A 155 -22.58 -1.52 -13.41
CA LEU A 155 -22.44 -2.31 -12.19
C LEU A 155 -23.59 -2.02 -11.22
N GLN A 156 -24.05 -3.06 -10.54
CA GLN A 156 -24.95 -2.94 -9.39
C GLN A 156 -24.15 -3.10 -8.09
N LYS A 157 -24.35 -2.20 -7.13
CA LYS A 157 -23.84 -2.35 -5.76
C LYS A 157 -24.63 -3.45 -5.02
N GLY A 158 -24.00 -4.16 -4.09
CA GLY A 158 -24.61 -5.24 -3.30
C GLY A 158 -23.78 -6.53 -3.29
N GLU A 159 -24.41 -7.65 -2.96
CA GLU A 159 -23.73 -8.95 -2.74
C GLU A 159 -22.92 -9.43 -3.96
N GLU A 160 -23.41 -9.15 -5.17
CA GLU A 160 -22.78 -9.60 -6.41
C GLU A 160 -21.72 -8.62 -6.95
N PHE A 161 -21.46 -7.52 -6.23
CA PHE A 161 -20.62 -6.43 -6.72
C PHE A 161 -19.19 -6.91 -7.05
N LEU A 162 -18.57 -7.70 -6.17
CA LEU A 162 -17.22 -8.23 -6.39
C LEU A 162 -17.15 -9.21 -7.57
N ARG A 163 -18.18 -10.04 -7.80
CA ARG A 163 -18.19 -10.94 -8.96
C ARG A 163 -18.40 -10.18 -10.27
N GLN A 164 -19.30 -9.20 -10.30
CA GLN A 164 -19.48 -8.33 -11.46
C GLN A 164 -18.18 -7.60 -11.81
N SER A 165 -17.49 -7.09 -10.78
CA SER A 165 -16.20 -6.41 -10.91
C SER A 165 -15.14 -7.34 -11.49
N ASP A 166 -15.06 -8.59 -11.05
CA ASP A 166 -14.11 -9.57 -11.58
C ASP A 166 -14.37 -9.89 -13.06
N VAL A 167 -15.63 -10.17 -13.41
CA VAL A 167 -16.00 -10.40 -14.82
C VAL A 167 -15.64 -9.19 -15.69
N ALA A 168 -15.91 -7.97 -15.21
CA ALA A 168 -15.56 -6.75 -15.92
C ALA A 168 -14.04 -6.58 -16.11
N MET A 169 -13.24 -6.77 -15.05
CA MET A 169 -11.78 -6.70 -15.13
C MET A 169 -11.21 -7.78 -16.03
N GLY A 170 -11.77 -8.99 -16.01
CA GLY A 170 -11.40 -10.07 -16.93
C GLY A 170 -11.63 -9.71 -18.40
N PHE A 171 -12.74 -9.05 -18.72
CA PHE A 171 -13.03 -8.59 -20.09
C PHE A 171 -12.10 -7.45 -20.54
N LEU A 172 -11.72 -6.57 -19.61
CA LEU A 172 -10.91 -5.38 -19.89
C LEU A 172 -9.40 -5.62 -19.86
N ALA A 173 -8.93 -6.68 -19.21
CA ALA A 173 -7.50 -6.91 -18.98
C ALA A 173 -6.67 -6.79 -20.27
N ASN A 174 -7.09 -7.49 -21.33
CA ASN A 174 -6.45 -7.47 -22.65
C ASN A 174 -7.03 -6.44 -23.64
N ALA A 175 -8.02 -5.63 -23.23
CA ALA A 175 -8.67 -4.69 -24.12
C ALA A 175 -7.83 -3.42 -24.30
N SER A 176 -7.67 -2.96 -25.54
CA SER A 176 -7.09 -1.64 -25.86
C SER A 176 -8.15 -0.54 -25.72
N LYS A 177 -8.83 -0.48 -24.57
CA LYS A 177 -9.93 0.46 -24.27
C LYS A 177 -9.84 0.97 -22.83
N LEU A 178 -10.28 2.21 -22.61
CA LEU A 178 -10.42 2.82 -21.29
C LEU A 178 -11.66 2.28 -20.56
N LEU A 179 -11.62 2.26 -19.22
CA LEU A 179 -12.77 1.89 -18.41
C LEU A 179 -13.64 3.12 -18.11
N GLU A 180 -14.91 3.04 -18.45
CA GLU A 180 -15.93 3.94 -17.93
C GLU A 180 -16.90 3.14 -17.07
N VAL A 181 -17.14 3.59 -15.84
CA VAL A 181 -18.09 2.95 -14.94
C VAL A 181 -19.37 3.76 -14.86
N GLN A 182 -20.50 3.05 -14.81
CA GLN A 182 -21.79 3.60 -14.43
C GLN A 182 -22.45 2.67 -13.41
N PHE A 183 -22.81 3.21 -12.26
CA PHE A 183 -23.60 2.49 -11.27
C PHE A 183 -25.09 2.56 -11.62
N GLU A 184 -25.79 1.44 -11.46
CA GLU A 184 -27.22 1.40 -11.71
C GLU A 184 -27.99 2.29 -10.72
N GLY A 185 -28.90 3.12 -11.24
CA GLY A 185 -29.66 4.08 -10.43
C GLY A 185 -28.96 5.43 -10.19
N GLU A 186 -27.68 5.56 -10.54
CA GLU A 186 -26.93 6.82 -10.43
C GLU A 186 -26.87 7.54 -11.80
N THR A 187 -27.04 8.87 -11.81
CA THR A 187 -27.04 9.69 -13.04
C THR A 187 -25.64 10.20 -13.44
N GLY A 188 -24.58 9.63 -12.88
CA GLY A 188 -23.18 10.01 -13.15
C GLY A 188 -22.47 9.05 -14.11
N PHE A 189 -21.61 9.60 -14.96
CA PHE A 189 -20.59 8.86 -15.71
C PHE A 189 -19.29 9.69 -15.77
N GLY A 190 -18.14 9.02 -15.94
CA GLY A 190 -16.85 9.68 -16.12
C GLY A 190 -15.81 9.32 -15.05
N VAL A 191 -14.67 10.01 -15.10
CA VAL A 191 -13.45 9.71 -14.33
C VAL A 191 -13.71 9.58 -12.83
N ALA A 192 -14.54 10.45 -12.24
CA ALA A 192 -14.87 10.39 -10.82
C ALA A 192 -15.65 9.13 -10.42
N VAL A 193 -16.55 8.66 -11.30
CA VAL A 193 -17.31 7.41 -11.07
C VAL A 193 -16.40 6.21 -11.21
N THR A 194 -15.50 6.21 -12.21
CA THR A 194 -14.47 5.18 -12.36
C THR A 194 -13.52 5.15 -11.16
N GLN A 195 -13.14 6.30 -10.60
CA GLN A 195 -12.36 6.36 -9.36
C GLN A 195 -13.14 5.77 -8.18
N SER A 196 -14.42 6.15 -8.02
CA SER A 196 -15.29 5.61 -6.98
C SER A 196 -15.43 4.09 -7.07
N PHE A 197 -15.39 3.51 -8.27
CA PHE A 197 -15.39 2.05 -8.44
C PHE A 197 -14.21 1.36 -7.74
N TYR A 198 -12.98 1.87 -7.91
CA TYR A 198 -11.82 1.28 -7.23
C TYR A 198 -11.91 1.43 -5.70
N VAL A 199 -12.47 2.54 -5.21
CA VAL A 199 -12.72 2.77 -3.77
C VAL A 199 -13.71 1.74 -3.23
N GLU A 200 -14.84 1.57 -3.91
CA GLU A 200 -15.91 0.64 -3.50
C GLU A 200 -15.42 -0.82 -3.51
N VAL A 201 -14.63 -1.21 -4.51
CA VAL A 201 -14.02 -2.57 -4.54
C VAL A 201 -13.01 -2.73 -3.41
N ALA A 202 -12.18 -1.72 -3.13
CA ALA A 202 -11.22 -1.77 -2.02
C ALA A 202 -11.91 -1.87 -0.66
N GLN A 203 -13.04 -1.17 -0.46
CA GLN A 203 -13.85 -1.27 0.76
C GLN A 203 -14.47 -2.66 0.90
N ALA A 204 -15.11 -3.18 -0.15
CA ALA A 204 -15.70 -4.51 -0.15
C ALA A 204 -14.66 -5.62 0.14
N LEU A 205 -13.43 -5.48 -0.37
CA LEU A 205 -12.34 -6.41 -0.09
C LEU A 205 -11.81 -6.33 1.35
N GLN A 206 -12.08 -5.24 2.09
CA GLN A 206 -11.72 -5.07 3.50
C GLN A 206 -12.82 -5.51 4.47
N GLU A 207 -14.02 -5.84 3.97
CA GLU A 207 -15.11 -6.29 4.82
C GLU A 207 -14.81 -7.63 5.48
N ARG A 208 -15.06 -7.72 6.79
CA ARG A 208 -14.85 -8.96 7.55
C ARG A 208 -15.71 -10.12 7.04
N ALA A 209 -16.96 -9.83 6.65
CA ALA A 209 -17.86 -10.85 6.11
C ALA A 209 -17.32 -11.45 4.81
N ILE A 210 -16.74 -10.62 3.94
CA ILE A 210 -16.09 -11.06 2.70
C ILE A 210 -14.83 -11.87 3.01
N ASN A 211 -13.97 -11.41 3.93
CA ASN A 211 -12.76 -12.13 4.33
C ASN A 211 -13.05 -13.46 5.02
N ALA A 212 -14.13 -13.55 5.81
CA ALA A 212 -14.56 -14.80 6.45
C ALA A 212 -15.02 -15.84 5.42
N ALA A 213 -15.64 -15.40 4.32
CA ALA A 213 -16.07 -16.28 3.23
C ALA A 213 -14.89 -16.71 2.33
N ILE A 214 -14.03 -15.77 1.95
CA ILE A 214 -12.83 -16.00 1.14
C ILE A 214 -11.65 -15.29 1.82
N PRO A 215 -10.81 -16.04 2.56
CA PRO A 215 -9.77 -15.45 3.39
C PRO A 215 -8.60 -14.96 2.53
N LEU A 216 -8.58 -13.65 2.30
CA LEU A 216 -7.49 -12.94 1.62
C LEU A 216 -6.45 -12.47 2.61
N TRP A 217 -6.91 -11.98 3.77
CA TRP A 217 -6.11 -11.23 4.71
C TRP A 217 -6.01 -11.93 6.06
N VAL A 218 -4.86 -11.78 6.70
CA VAL A 218 -4.69 -12.12 8.12
C VAL A 218 -5.66 -11.28 8.95
N GLU A 219 -6.39 -11.92 9.86
CA GLU A 219 -7.34 -11.24 10.73
C GLU A 219 -6.62 -10.33 11.73
N ASP A 220 -7.22 -9.18 11.99
CA ASP A 220 -6.82 -8.23 13.02
C ASP A 220 -7.53 -8.50 14.35
N ASP A 221 -6.99 -7.95 15.43
CA ASP A 221 -7.58 -8.07 16.77
C ASP A 221 -8.81 -7.15 16.91
N ASP A 222 -10.01 -7.66 16.59
CA ASP A 222 -11.27 -6.96 16.85
C ASP A 222 -11.74 -7.17 18.30
N SER A 223 -10.99 -6.58 19.23
CA SER A 223 -11.37 -6.49 20.64
C SER A 223 -12.75 -5.84 20.89
N SER A 224 -13.32 -5.14 19.90
CA SER A 224 -14.62 -4.47 20.00
C SER A 224 -15.80 -5.24 19.39
N GLY A 225 -15.53 -6.22 18.52
CA GLY A 225 -16.54 -6.98 17.75
C GLY A 225 -17.49 -6.13 16.89
N SER A 226 -17.19 -4.84 16.71
CA SER A 226 -18.14 -3.84 16.22
C SER A 226 -17.83 -3.32 14.83
N GLN A 227 -16.70 -3.74 14.25
CA GLN A 227 -16.18 -3.14 13.03
C GLN A 227 -16.50 -3.98 11.80
N GLN A 228 -17.10 -3.34 10.80
CA GLN A 228 -17.42 -3.98 9.52
C GLN A 228 -16.16 -4.32 8.69
N HIS A 229 -15.09 -3.53 8.83
CA HIS A 229 -13.86 -3.65 8.07
C HIS A 229 -12.70 -4.09 8.95
N LEU A 230 -11.68 -4.69 8.35
CA LEU A 230 -10.40 -5.01 9.00
C LEU A 230 -9.62 -3.74 9.32
N LEU A 231 -9.04 -3.65 10.52
CA LEU A 231 -8.08 -2.63 10.91
C LEU A 231 -6.67 -3.13 10.68
N CYS A 232 -5.93 -2.48 9.79
CA CYS A 232 -4.58 -2.91 9.48
C CYS A 232 -3.58 -1.77 9.66
N ARG A 233 -3.07 -1.60 10.88
CA ARG A 233 -2.09 -0.53 11.21
C ARG A 233 -0.81 -0.60 10.39
N ARG A 234 -0.40 -1.82 9.99
CA ARG A 234 0.77 -2.07 9.14
C ARG A 234 0.41 -2.40 7.68
N GLY A 235 -0.87 -2.32 7.35
CA GLY A 235 -1.43 -2.82 6.09
C GLY A 235 -1.81 -4.30 6.15
N LEU A 236 -2.61 -4.72 5.17
CA LEU A 236 -3.16 -6.05 4.98
C LEU A 236 -2.03 -7.02 4.55
N LEU A 237 -1.87 -8.09 5.33
CA LEU A 237 -0.98 -9.21 5.03
C LEU A 237 -1.79 -10.35 4.41
N LEU A 238 -1.21 -11.10 3.46
CA LEU A 238 -1.90 -12.26 2.89
C LEU A 238 -2.14 -13.32 3.97
N LYS A 239 -3.32 -13.93 3.96
CA LYS A 239 -3.59 -15.12 4.77
C LYS A 239 -2.85 -16.33 4.17
N PRO A 240 -1.91 -16.96 4.88
CA PRO A 240 -1.37 -18.25 4.47
C PRO A 240 -2.45 -19.33 4.59
N LEU A 241 -2.54 -20.22 3.60
CA LEU A 241 -3.57 -21.24 3.48
C LEU A 241 -2.96 -22.60 3.14
N THR A 242 -3.56 -23.66 3.67
CA THR A 242 -3.32 -25.03 3.24
C THR A 242 -4.18 -25.38 2.03
N ASP A 243 -3.84 -26.47 1.35
CA ASP A 243 -4.59 -26.92 0.18
C ASP A 243 -6.05 -27.23 0.53
N GLY A 244 -6.97 -26.72 -0.28
CA GLY A 244 -8.41 -26.89 -0.08
C GLY A 244 -9.24 -25.86 -0.85
N PRO A 245 -10.58 -25.97 -0.79
CA PRO A 245 -11.48 -25.13 -1.58
C PRO A 245 -11.40 -23.64 -1.22
N GLN A 246 -11.06 -23.31 0.03
CA GLN A 246 -10.82 -21.92 0.44
C GLN A 246 -9.60 -21.34 -0.26
N LYS A 247 -8.51 -22.12 -0.40
CA LYS A 247 -7.31 -21.70 -1.12
C LYS A 247 -7.62 -21.46 -2.60
N ASP A 248 -8.37 -22.35 -3.24
CA ASP A 248 -8.76 -22.20 -4.65
C ASP A 248 -9.56 -20.90 -4.89
N ALA A 249 -10.56 -20.61 -4.05
CA ALA A 249 -11.34 -19.38 -4.13
C ALA A 249 -10.49 -18.13 -3.86
N THR A 250 -9.58 -18.20 -2.89
CA THR A 250 -8.63 -17.12 -2.58
C THR A 250 -7.67 -16.87 -3.74
N VAL A 251 -7.17 -17.92 -4.39
CA VAL A 251 -6.29 -17.85 -5.57
C VAL A 251 -6.99 -17.14 -6.74
N GLU A 252 -8.25 -17.49 -7.03
CA GLU A 252 -9.05 -16.81 -8.06
C GLU A 252 -9.22 -15.31 -7.72
N ARG A 253 -9.49 -15.00 -6.45
CA ARG A 253 -9.67 -13.62 -5.98
C ARG A 253 -8.36 -12.80 -6.05
N PHE A 254 -7.20 -13.40 -5.83
CA PHE A 254 -5.91 -12.73 -6.05
C PHE A 254 -5.62 -12.47 -7.52
N ARG A 255 -6.02 -13.38 -8.43
CA ARG A 255 -5.94 -13.10 -9.88
C ARG A 255 -6.82 -11.92 -10.28
N PHE A 256 -8.05 -11.84 -9.74
CA PHE A 256 -8.91 -10.67 -9.88
C PHE A 256 -8.21 -9.40 -9.39
N LEU A 257 -7.66 -9.42 -8.18
CA LEU A 257 -6.96 -8.27 -7.58
C LEU A 257 -5.80 -7.80 -8.47
N GLY A 258 -5.02 -8.73 -9.04
CA GLY A 258 -3.95 -8.43 -9.99
C GLY A 258 -4.46 -7.70 -11.24
N ARG A 259 -5.59 -8.13 -11.81
CA ARG A 259 -6.22 -7.45 -12.96
C ARG A 259 -6.74 -6.08 -12.58
N LEU A 260 -7.43 -5.97 -11.45
CA LEU A 260 -7.98 -4.71 -10.93
C LEU A 260 -6.87 -3.66 -10.73
N MET A 261 -5.81 -4.04 -10.02
CA MET A 261 -4.68 -3.17 -9.74
C MET A 261 -3.90 -2.83 -11.00
N GLY A 262 -3.73 -3.79 -11.92
CA GLY A 262 -3.11 -3.53 -13.21
C GLY A 262 -3.92 -2.57 -14.07
N GLN A 263 -5.25 -2.70 -14.07
CA GLN A 263 -6.17 -1.78 -14.76
C GLN A 263 -6.09 -0.38 -14.17
N ALA A 264 -6.13 -0.27 -12.83
CA ALA A 264 -6.01 1.01 -12.14
C ALA A 264 -4.69 1.70 -12.53
N LEU A 265 -3.58 0.97 -12.45
CA LEU A 265 -2.25 1.49 -12.78
C LEU A 265 -2.14 1.92 -14.26
N ARG A 266 -2.75 1.15 -15.17
CA ARG A 266 -2.84 1.51 -16.59
C ARG A 266 -3.49 2.87 -16.76
N GLU A 267 -4.61 3.12 -16.11
CA GLU A 267 -5.39 4.34 -16.28
C GLU A 267 -4.94 5.50 -15.37
N GLY A 268 -3.92 5.28 -14.53
CA GLY A 268 -3.40 6.28 -13.61
C GLY A 268 -4.26 6.46 -12.35
N PHE A 269 -5.06 5.46 -12.00
CA PHE A 269 -5.76 5.35 -10.73
C PHE A 269 -4.96 4.52 -9.72
N ILE A 270 -5.36 4.65 -8.46
CA ILE A 270 -4.95 3.78 -7.36
C ILE A 270 -6.15 2.93 -6.91
N VAL A 271 -5.87 1.79 -6.29
CA VAL A 271 -6.83 1.00 -5.54
C VAL A 271 -6.50 1.23 -4.06
N PRO A 272 -7.29 2.02 -3.30
CA PRO A 272 -6.96 2.41 -1.93
C PRO A 272 -7.20 1.27 -0.93
N LEU A 273 -6.48 0.17 -1.17
CA LEU A 273 -6.44 -1.03 -0.36
C LEU A 273 -5.09 -1.00 0.37
N PRO A 274 -5.05 -0.89 1.70
CA PRO A 274 -3.83 -0.66 2.44
C PRO A 274 -2.99 -1.93 2.52
N LEU A 275 -2.36 -2.37 1.42
CA LEU A 275 -1.52 -3.57 1.39
C LEU A 275 -0.18 -3.33 2.09
N ALA A 276 0.26 -4.30 2.89
CA ALA A 276 1.54 -4.25 3.59
C ALA A 276 2.75 -4.28 2.61
N GLU A 277 3.91 -3.76 3.01
CA GLU A 277 5.11 -3.82 2.15
C GLU A 277 5.58 -5.26 1.91
N GLU A 278 5.33 -6.15 2.87
CA GLU A 278 5.58 -7.59 2.78
C GLU A 278 4.82 -8.23 1.60
N PHE A 279 3.59 -7.75 1.29
CA PHE A 279 2.86 -8.20 0.11
C PHE A 279 3.67 -7.93 -1.17
N PHE A 280 4.20 -6.72 -1.32
CA PHE A 280 4.95 -6.33 -2.51
C PHE A 280 6.33 -6.99 -2.57
N ALA A 281 6.96 -7.25 -1.42
CA ALA A 281 8.19 -8.04 -1.34
C ALA A 281 7.97 -9.45 -1.93
N LEU A 282 6.91 -10.13 -1.50
CA LEU A 282 6.52 -11.45 -2.02
C LEU A 282 6.21 -11.40 -3.52
N VAL A 283 5.46 -10.38 -3.96
CA VAL A 283 5.15 -10.16 -5.39
C VAL A 283 6.42 -9.94 -6.21
N LEU A 284 7.43 -9.25 -5.71
CA LEU A 284 8.73 -9.08 -6.36
C LEU A 284 9.61 -10.35 -6.32
N GLY A 285 9.25 -11.32 -5.47
CA GLY A 285 10.00 -12.57 -5.28
C GLY A 285 11.14 -12.42 -4.27
N GLU A 286 11.08 -11.38 -3.44
CA GLU A 286 11.96 -11.22 -2.29
C GLU A 286 11.66 -12.31 -1.25
N LYS A 287 12.71 -12.78 -0.56
CA LYS A 287 12.56 -13.71 0.55
C LYS A 287 12.34 -12.93 1.84
N LEU A 288 11.20 -13.16 2.47
CA LEU A 288 10.93 -12.63 3.80
C LEU A 288 11.46 -13.60 4.86
N GLU A 289 11.96 -13.03 5.96
CA GLU A 289 12.56 -13.77 7.07
C GLU A 289 11.67 -13.69 8.32
N ALA A 290 12.08 -14.35 9.41
CA ALA A 290 11.37 -14.28 10.69
C ALA A 290 11.20 -12.82 11.18
N ALA A 291 12.15 -11.93 10.81
CA ALA A 291 12.08 -10.50 11.06
C ALA A 291 10.96 -9.77 10.27
N SER A 292 10.15 -10.46 9.46
CA SER A 292 8.96 -9.90 8.81
C SER A 292 7.65 -10.37 9.47
N LEU A 293 7.71 -11.31 10.41
CA LEU A 293 6.54 -11.78 11.15
C LEU A 293 5.89 -10.64 11.97
N PRO A 294 4.58 -10.71 12.25
CA PRO A 294 3.93 -9.74 13.12
C PRO A 294 4.52 -9.78 14.54
N ARG A 295 4.76 -8.60 15.15
CA ARG A 295 5.21 -8.43 16.53
C ARG A 295 4.08 -7.88 17.39
N PRO A 296 4.10 -8.11 18.70
CA PRO A 296 3.09 -7.60 19.61
C PRO A 296 2.85 -6.09 19.46
N GLY A 297 1.57 -5.72 19.33
CA GLY A 297 1.12 -4.33 19.13
C GLY A 297 0.86 -3.93 17.68
N ASN A 298 1.09 -4.82 16.71
CA ASN A 298 0.73 -4.62 15.31
C ASN A 298 -0.79 -4.71 15.06
N GLY A 299 -1.55 -5.29 16.00
CA GLY A 299 -2.98 -5.53 15.96
C GLY A 299 -3.41 -6.68 15.05
N VAL A 300 -2.57 -7.70 14.79
CA VAL A 300 -2.90 -8.79 13.86
C VAL A 300 -2.67 -10.18 14.43
N ALA A 301 -3.34 -11.20 13.89
CA ALA A 301 -3.01 -12.58 14.21
C ALA A 301 -1.55 -12.89 13.86
N GLY A 302 -0.91 -13.77 14.63
CA GLY A 302 0.49 -14.15 14.44
C GLY A 302 1.52 -13.32 15.22
N GLU A 303 1.11 -12.36 16.05
CA GLU A 303 2.02 -11.58 16.90
C GLU A 303 2.88 -12.42 17.85
N LEU A 304 2.31 -13.52 18.34
CA LEU A 304 3.06 -14.48 19.15
C LEU A 304 4.27 -15.03 18.38
N LEU A 305 4.17 -15.22 17.06
CA LEU A 305 5.28 -15.73 16.26
C LEU A 305 6.44 -14.75 16.23
N GLY A 306 6.17 -13.44 16.10
CA GLY A 306 7.22 -12.42 16.18
C GLY A 306 7.88 -12.38 17.55
N ALA A 307 7.09 -12.48 18.63
CA ALA A 307 7.65 -12.56 19.99
C ALA A 307 8.53 -13.80 20.20
N LEU A 308 8.10 -14.95 19.68
CA LEU A 308 8.87 -16.21 19.73
C LEU A 308 10.11 -16.14 18.83
N ALA A 309 10.03 -15.45 17.68
CA ALA A 309 11.17 -15.21 16.79
C ALA A 309 12.23 -14.32 17.45
N ASP A 310 11.82 -13.21 18.09
CA ASP A 310 12.72 -12.32 18.81
C ASP A 310 13.39 -13.06 19.98
N PHE A 311 12.66 -13.93 20.69
CA PHE A 311 13.24 -14.80 21.73
C PHE A 311 14.21 -15.83 21.15
N ALA A 312 13.89 -16.46 20.01
CA ALA A 312 14.79 -17.38 19.33
C ALA A 312 16.08 -16.67 18.88
N ASP A 313 15.98 -15.44 18.38
CA ASP A 313 17.14 -14.61 18.02
C ASP A 313 18.06 -14.33 19.22
N ASP A 314 17.48 -13.99 20.37
CA ASP A 314 18.24 -13.83 21.62
C ASP A 314 18.93 -15.13 22.05
N LEU A 315 18.26 -16.28 21.90
CA LEU A 315 18.86 -17.58 22.17
C LEU A 315 20.01 -17.90 21.20
N ARG A 316 19.85 -17.61 19.90
CA ARG A 316 20.88 -17.82 18.88
C ARG A 316 22.11 -16.97 19.14
N ALA A 317 21.92 -15.69 19.44
CA ALA A 317 23.00 -14.76 19.77
C ALA A 317 23.76 -15.20 21.05
N GLY A 318 23.02 -15.61 22.08
CA GLY A 318 23.62 -16.11 23.31
C GLY A 318 24.33 -17.45 23.12
N GLU A 319 23.77 -18.37 22.34
CA GLU A 319 24.42 -19.65 21.99
C GLU A 319 25.73 -19.43 21.22
N ALA A 320 25.76 -18.49 20.26
CA ALA A 320 26.98 -18.11 19.55
C ALA A 320 28.06 -17.63 20.53
N THR A 321 27.68 -16.77 21.48
CA THR A 321 28.57 -16.29 22.55
C THR A 321 29.08 -17.45 23.43
N GLN A 322 28.22 -18.38 23.81
CA GLN A 322 28.60 -19.57 24.59
C GLN A 322 29.59 -20.46 23.83
N LYS A 323 29.44 -20.60 22.52
CA LYS A 323 30.39 -21.34 21.67
C LYS A 323 31.74 -20.64 21.60
N GLU A 324 31.77 -19.31 21.50
CA GLU A 324 33.01 -18.52 21.47
C GLU A 324 33.84 -18.64 22.76
N ILE A 325 33.17 -18.70 23.92
CA ILE A 325 33.84 -18.90 25.21
C ILE A 325 34.21 -20.38 25.48
N GLY A 326 33.95 -21.28 24.53
CA GLY A 326 34.34 -22.69 24.61
C GLY A 326 33.43 -23.57 25.47
N SER A 327 32.18 -23.17 25.70
CA SER A 327 31.20 -23.98 26.44
C SER A 327 30.89 -25.29 25.70
N SER A 328 30.76 -26.39 26.45
CA SER A 328 30.36 -27.70 25.92
C SER A 328 28.88 -27.70 25.48
N PRO A 329 28.45 -28.65 24.62
CA PRO A 329 27.05 -28.77 24.22
C PRO A 329 26.08 -28.91 25.41
N GLU A 330 26.49 -29.62 26.47
CA GLU A 330 25.70 -29.76 27.70
C GLU A 330 25.57 -28.43 28.45
N GLN A 331 26.67 -27.66 28.54
CA GLN A 331 26.66 -26.33 29.17
C GLN A 331 25.77 -25.35 28.41
N ILE A 332 25.79 -25.39 27.07
CA ILE A 332 24.90 -24.60 26.22
C ILE A 332 23.44 -24.97 26.46
N ARG A 333 23.13 -26.27 26.56
CA ARG A 333 21.76 -26.74 26.85
C ARG A 333 21.29 -26.28 28.23
N THR A 334 22.14 -26.39 29.25
CA THR A 334 21.84 -25.87 30.59
C THR A 334 21.60 -24.36 30.54
N TRP A 335 22.42 -23.61 29.80
CA TRP A 335 22.24 -22.16 29.63
C TRP A 335 20.89 -21.82 28.96
N LYS A 336 20.51 -22.55 27.90
CA LYS A 336 19.21 -22.38 27.22
C LYS A 336 18.04 -22.58 28.18
N ASN A 337 18.05 -23.68 28.94
CA ASN A 337 17.01 -23.95 29.95
C ASN A 337 16.94 -22.82 30.98
N VAL A 338 18.08 -22.33 31.46
CA VAL A 338 18.12 -21.19 32.40
C VAL A 338 17.53 -19.93 31.77
N GLN A 339 17.77 -19.63 30.49
CA GLN A 339 17.13 -18.49 29.81
C GLN A 339 15.62 -18.68 29.71
N ALA A 340 15.16 -19.88 29.34
CA ALA A 340 13.75 -20.19 29.18
C ALA A 340 12.96 -20.16 30.49
N ASP A 341 13.61 -20.38 31.63
CA ASP A 341 13.02 -20.31 32.98
C ASP A 341 13.05 -18.89 33.59
N ARG A 342 13.68 -17.90 32.93
CA ARG A 342 13.66 -16.51 33.42
C ARG A 342 12.25 -15.93 33.27
N LYS A 343 11.71 -15.41 34.38
CA LYS A 343 10.42 -14.71 34.45
C LYS A 343 10.49 -13.30 33.84
N GLU A 344 10.86 -13.21 32.57
CA GLU A 344 10.93 -11.96 31.81
C GLU A 344 10.27 -12.08 30.42
N PHE A 345 9.84 -13.27 30.00
CA PHE A 345 9.39 -13.50 28.62
C PHE A 345 8.16 -12.64 28.27
N THR A 346 7.14 -12.66 29.11
CA THR A 346 5.90 -11.90 28.84
C THR A 346 6.11 -10.40 28.85
N GLU A 347 6.94 -9.89 29.76
CA GLU A 347 7.25 -8.45 29.87
C GLU A 347 8.17 -7.97 28.74
N ARG A 348 9.12 -8.80 28.32
CA ARG A 348 10.11 -8.41 27.33
C ARG A 348 9.61 -8.56 25.90
N PHE A 349 8.86 -9.64 25.61
CA PHE A 349 8.53 -10.00 24.23
C PHE A 349 7.04 -9.86 23.90
N LEU A 350 6.12 -10.03 24.87
CA LEU A 350 4.68 -10.04 24.60
C LEU A 350 3.96 -8.73 24.93
N SER A 351 4.42 -7.96 25.93
CA SER A 351 3.73 -6.73 26.29
C SER A 351 3.99 -5.62 25.27
N SER A 352 2.93 -5.20 24.57
CA SER A 352 2.87 -3.85 24.03
C SER A 352 2.93 -2.86 25.20
N LYS A 353 3.72 -1.79 25.09
CA LYS A 353 3.93 -0.78 26.15
C LYS A 353 2.64 -0.13 26.70
N ALA A 354 1.47 -0.43 26.12
CA ALA A 354 0.17 0.13 26.45
C ALA A 354 -0.76 -0.76 27.32
N ASP A 355 -0.51 -2.08 27.46
CA ASP A 355 -1.54 -3.03 27.92
C ASP A 355 -1.27 -3.71 29.28
N MET A 356 -0.29 -3.26 30.05
CA MET A 356 -0.08 -3.84 31.38
C MET A 356 -1.18 -3.42 32.35
N ALA A 357 -2.16 -4.31 32.55
CA ALA A 357 -2.92 -4.34 33.78
C ALA A 357 -1.92 -4.56 34.95
N PRO A 358 -1.93 -3.74 36.01
CA PRO A 358 -0.86 -3.65 37.02
C PRO A 358 -0.72 -4.88 37.95
N SER A 359 -1.23 -6.05 37.59
CA SER A 359 -1.35 -7.22 38.49
C SER A 359 -0.97 -8.58 37.89
N GLN A 360 -0.40 -8.66 36.69
CA GLN A 360 0.15 -9.93 36.17
C GLN A 360 1.64 -10.05 36.49
N GLU A 361 2.01 -11.10 37.23
CA GLU A 361 3.42 -11.45 37.41
C GLU A 361 4.02 -11.88 36.07
N PRO A 362 5.25 -11.44 35.72
CA PRO A 362 5.90 -11.87 34.50
C PRO A 362 6.15 -13.38 34.51
N MET A 363 5.91 -14.03 33.37
CA MET A 363 6.09 -15.47 33.20
C MET A 363 7.38 -15.78 32.44
N SER A 364 7.88 -17.00 32.66
CA SER A 364 8.97 -17.55 31.87
C SER A 364 8.48 -18.05 30.52
N PHE A 365 9.39 -18.28 29.57
CA PHE A 365 9.06 -18.85 28.27
C PHE A 365 8.45 -20.25 28.43
N ASN A 366 9.05 -21.08 29.30
CA ASN A 366 8.58 -22.45 29.56
C ASN A 366 7.18 -22.45 30.20
N ASP A 367 6.94 -21.58 31.17
CA ASP A 367 5.63 -21.46 31.82
C ASP A 367 4.57 -21.00 30.83
N TYR A 368 4.88 -19.97 30.02
CA TYR A 368 3.94 -19.42 29.04
C TYR A 368 3.58 -20.44 27.95
N THR A 369 4.58 -21.04 27.29
CA THR A 369 4.35 -22.01 26.21
C THR A 369 3.59 -23.24 26.70
N SER A 370 3.90 -23.73 27.90
CA SER A 370 3.18 -24.85 28.52
C SER A 370 1.75 -24.50 28.91
N LEU A 371 1.52 -23.32 29.49
CA LEU A 371 0.20 -22.87 29.94
C LEU A 371 -0.73 -22.56 28.78
N ALA A 372 -0.21 -21.87 27.75
CA ALA A 372 -0.97 -21.50 26.56
C ALA A 372 -1.13 -22.67 25.58
N GLY A 373 -0.36 -23.75 25.74
CA GLY A 373 -0.38 -24.90 24.83
C GLY A 373 0.15 -24.56 23.45
N VAL A 374 1.27 -23.83 23.38
CA VAL A 374 1.86 -23.41 22.10
C VAL A 374 2.42 -24.64 21.38
N CYS A 375 1.91 -24.93 20.20
CA CYS A 375 2.27 -26.09 19.39
C CYS A 375 2.77 -25.68 17.99
N PHE A 376 3.16 -26.65 17.16
CA PHE A 376 3.60 -26.45 15.77
C PHE A 376 2.40 -26.15 14.84
N LEU A 377 1.68 -25.08 15.14
CA LEU A 377 0.54 -24.55 14.41
C LEU A 377 0.88 -23.20 13.77
N GLU A 378 0.12 -22.80 12.74
CA GLU A 378 0.27 -21.55 11.98
C GLU A 378 0.54 -20.34 12.85
N THR A 379 -0.24 -20.13 13.92
CA THR A 379 -0.07 -18.99 14.85
C THR A 379 0.58 -19.38 16.18
N GLY A 380 1.00 -20.65 16.31
CA GLY A 380 1.40 -21.28 17.56
C GLY A 380 0.23 -21.74 18.44
N LEU A 381 -0.93 -21.09 18.35
CA LEU A 381 -2.12 -21.40 19.16
C LEU A 381 -3.27 -22.00 18.34
N SER A 382 -3.31 -21.68 17.04
CA SER A 382 -4.39 -22.06 16.14
C SER A 382 -3.92 -22.10 14.68
N GLY A 383 -4.80 -22.61 13.81
CA GLY A 383 -4.57 -22.67 12.37
C GLY A 383 -3.97 -24.00 11.92
N ALA A 384 -3.34 -23.99 10.75
CA ALA A 384 -2.82 -25.21 10.12
C ALA A 384 -1.63 -25.80 10.89
N ALA A 385 -1.54 -27.14 10.96
CA ALA A 385 -0.34 -27.80 11.46
C ALA A 385 0.83 -27.60 10.49
N LEU A 386 1.97 -27.16 11.02
CA LEU A 386 3.18 -26.85 10.24
C LEU A 386 3.94 -28.12 9.83
N CYS A 387 3.73 -29.21 10.55
CA CYS A 387 4.32 -30.52 10.31
C CYS A 387 3.32 -31.63 10.70
N PRO A 388 3.59 -32.90 10.32
CA PRO A 388 2.76 -34.02 10.74
C PRO A 388 2.66 -34.09 12.26
N ASP A 389 1.44 -34.18 12.79
CA ASP A 389 1.16 -34.20 14.24
C ASP A 389 1.55 -32.90 14.98
N GLY A 390 1.69 -31.79 14.24
CA GLY A 390 2.16 -30.50 14.79
C GLY A 390 1.29 -29.92 15.89
N ASP A 391 0.00 -30.24 15.93
CA ASP A 391 -0.92 -29.89 17.01
C ASP A 391 -0.58 -30.57 18.36
N ASN A 392 0.18 -31.66 18.33
CA ASN A 392 0.62 -32.41 19.51
C ASN A 392 2.10 -32.17 19.86
N ILE A 393 2.81 -31.35 19.07
CA ILE A 393 4.22 -31.01 19.32
C ILE A 393 4.28 -29.66 20.03
N LEU A 394 4.51 -29.68 21.34
CA LEU A 394 4.70 -28.46 22.13
C LEU A 394 6.00 -27.73 21.75
N VAL A 395 5.92 -26.41 21.69
CA VAL A 395 7.08 -25.53 21.51
C VAL A 395 7.84 -25.44 22.83
N THR A 396 9.15 -25.65 22.76
CA THR A 396 10.09 -25.68 23.88
C THR A 396 11.38 -24.95 23.48
N VAL A 397 12.23 -24.66 24.46
CA VAL A 397 13.52 -24.00 24.19
C VAL A 397 14.43 -24.81 23.24
N ASP A 398 14.25 -26.13 23.19
CA ASP A 398 15.05 -27.02 22.35
C ASP A 398 14.57 -27.01 20.88
N ASN A 399 13.31 -26.62 20.60
CA ASN A 399 12.71 -26.70 19.26
C ASN A 399 12.14 -25.38 18.70
N VAL A 400 12.20 -24.28 19.47
CA VAL A 400 11.66 -22.97 19.06
C VAL A 400 12.27 -22.46 17.76
N ASP A 401 13.57 -22.66 17.53
CA ASP A 401 14.24 -22.31 16.26
C ASP A 401 13.58 -23.02 15.07
N SER A 402 13.40 -24.34 15.17
CA SER A 402 12.73 -25.14 14.14
C SER A 402 11.27 -24.76 13.96
N PHE A 403 10.58 -24.38 15.03
CA PHE A 403 9.19 -23.91 14.95
C PHE A 403 9.13 -22.60 14.14
N ILE A 404 9.99 -21.62 14.44
CA ILE A 404 10.02 -20.32 13.75
C ILE A 404 10.44 -20.47 12.29
N GLU A 405 11.38 -21.34 11.97
CA GLU A 405 11.75 -21.64 10.57
C GLU A 405 10.55 -22.19 9.78
N GLN A 406 9.82 -23.14 10.34
CA GLN A 406 8.63 -23.73 9.69
C GLN A 406 7.48 -22.73 9.58
N ALA A 407 7.24 -21.94 10.64
CA ALA A 407 6.21 -20.90 10.65
C ALA A 407 6.52 -19.82 9.60
N THR A 408 7.77 -19.34 9.54
CA THR A 408 8.22 -18.35 8.54
C THR A 408 8.03 -18.87 7.12
N HIS A 409 8.45 -20.11 6.86
CA HIS A 409 8.27 -20.74 5.55
C HIS A 409 6.79 -20.90 5.19
N PHE A 410 5.92 -21.25 6.15
CA PHE A 410 4.48 -21.33 5.89
C PHE A 410 3.85 -19.96 5.60
N TRP A 411 4.19 -18.94 6.40
CA TRP A 411 3.61 -17.59 6.28
C TRP A 411 4.02 -16.85 5.01
N PHE A 412 5.25 -17.04 4.54
CA PHE A 412 5.82 -16.24 3.45
C PHE A 412 6.19 -17.04 2.20
N GLU A 413 6.08 -18.36 2.22
CA GLU A 413 6.36 -19.20 1.06
C GLU A 413 5.23 -20.20 0.81
N ALA A 414 5.24 -21.36 1.45
CA ALA A 414 4.34 -22.47 1.12
C ALA A 414 2.85 -22.12 1.23
N GLY A 415 2.46 -21.31 2.23
CA GLY A 415 1.06 -20.96 2.46
C GLY A 415 0.52 -19.85 1.55
N VAL A 416 1.39 -19.10 0.85
CA VAL A 416 1.00 -17.91 0.06
C VAL A 416 1.42 -17.98 -1.41
N LYS A 417 2.21 -18.99 -1.80
CA LYS A 417 2.80 -19.11 -3.13
C LYS A 417 1.77 -18.99 -4.26
N ASP A 418 0.68 -19.75 -4.19
CA ASP A 418 -0.30 -19.81 -5.28
C ASP A 418 -1.09 -18.49 -5.38
N GLN A 419 -1.35 -17.84 -4.25
CA GLN A 419 -1.96 -16.51 -4.17
C GLN A 419 -1.08 -15.46 -4.86
N VAL A 420 0.22 -15.45 -4.56
CA VAL A 420 1.19 -14.54 -5.17
C VAL A 420 1.32 -14.79 -6.67
N ASP A 421 1.41 -16.05 -7.09
CA ASP A 421 1.52 -16.42 -8.50
C ASP A 421 0.23 -16.07 -9.27
N ALA A 422 -0.94 -16.19 -8.64
CA ALA A 422 -2.21 -15.76 -9.22
C ALA A 422 -2.32 -14.25 -9.36
N PHE A 423 -1.90 -13.47 -8.36
CA PHE A 423 -1.82 -12.01 -8.46
C PHE A 423 -0.90 -11.58 -9.60
N ARG A 424 0.30 -12.18 -9.71
CA ARG A 424 1.22 -11.95 -10.84
C ARG A 424 0.59 -12.34 -12.19
N SER A 425 -0.16 -13.44 -12.25
CA SER A 425 -0.91 -13.82 -13.45
C SER A 425 -1.97 -12.79 -13.81
N GLY A 426 -2.68 -12.23 -12.82
CA GLY A 426 -3.66 -11.18 -13.02
C GLY A 426 -3.04 -9.89 -13.56
N LEU A 427 -1.87 -9.50 -13.06
CA LEU A 427 -1.09 -8.39 -13.62
C LEU A 427 -0.66 -8.68 -15.06
N ASN A 428 -0.13 -9.87 -15.33
CA ASN A 428 0.28 -10.30 -16.67
C ASN A 428 -0.86 -10.33 -17.69
N ASP A 429 -2.10 -10.53 -17.24
CA ASP A 429 -3.29 -10.40 -18.11
C ASP A 429 -3.50 -8.95 -18.59
N VAL A 430 -2.88 -7.95 -17.93
CA VAL A 430 -2.99 -6.52 -18.26
C VAL A 430 -1.72 -5.95 -18.88
N PHE A 431 -0.56 -6.28 -18.30
CA PHE A 431 0.76 -5.85 -18.77
C PHE A 431 1.87 -6.78 -18.28
N PRO A 432 3.03 -6.86 -18.96
CA PRO A 432 4.11 -7.77 -18.57
C PRO A 432 4.67 -7.46 -17.17
N PHE A 433 4.58 -8.43 -16.26
CA PHE A 433 5.06 -8.33 -14.88
C PHE A 433 6.53 -7.86 -14.75
N PRO A 434 7.50 -8.27 -15.60
CA PRO A 434 8.89 -7.80 -15.49
C PRO A 434 9.06 -6.28 -15.58
N CYS A 435 8.06 -5.54 -16.06
CA CYS A 435 8.08 -4.09 -16.02
C CYS A 435 8.08 -3.52 -14.59
N LEU A 436 7.58 -4.28 -13.60
CA LEU A 436 7.56 -3.88 -12.20
C LEU A 436 8.90 -4.06 -11.48
N GLN A 437 9.85 -4.83 -12.04
CA GLN A 437 11.19 -5.00 -11.47
C GLN A 437 12.00 -3.70 -11.41
N ALA A 438 11.56 -2.66 -12.11
CA ALA A 438 12.16 -1.35 -12.02
C ALA A 438 11.81 -0.63 -10.71
N PHE A 439 10.93 -1.14 -9.85
CA PHE A 439 10.43 -0.44 -8.67
C PHE A 439 10.69 -1.22 -7.38
N SER A 440 10.90 -0.50 -6.27
CA SER A 440 10.98 -1.13 -4.95
C SER A 440 9.58 -1.45 -4.40
N ARG A 441 9.50 -2.31 -3.37
CA ARG A 441 8.24 -2.62 -2.68
C ARG A 441 7.49 -1.38 -2.17
N SER A 442 8.20 -0.39 -1.61
CA SER A 442 7.58 0.86 -1.13
C SER A 442 7.03 1.71 -2.28
N GLU A 443 7.73 1.76 -3.41
CA GLU A 443 7.26 2.47 -4.61
C GLU A 443 6.06 1.76 -5.26
N LEU A 444 6.05 0.43 -5.27
CA LEU A 444 4.90 -0.34 -5.74
C LEU A 444 3.68 -0.11 -4.84
N ARG A 445 3.87 -0.09 -3.52
CA ARG A 445 2.80 0.26 -2.58
C ARG A 445 2.23 1.65 -2.89
N GLU A 446 3.08 2.65 -3.04
CA GLU A 446 2.66 4.01 -3.41
C GLU A 446 1.89 4.04 -4.75
N MET A 447 2.37 3.30 -5.75
CA MET A 447 1.77 3.27 -7.08
C MET A 447 0.42 2.56 -7.16
N PHE A 448 0.24 1.47 -6.41
CA PHE A 448 -0.98 0.68 -6.44
C PHE A 448 -2.00 1.13 -5.39
N CYS A 449 -1.53 1.44 -4.18
CA CYS A 449 -2.37 1.71 -3.02
C CYS A 449 -2.56 3.21 -2.75
N GLY A 450 -1.66 4.04 -3.26
CA GLY A 450 -1.54 5.43 -2.86
C GLY A 450 -0.53 5.63 -1.72
N GLU A 451 -0.40 6.87 -1.29
CA GLU A 451 0.57 7.24 -0.26
C GLU A 451 -0.06 7.08 1.13
N ASP A 452 0.48 6.16 1.94
CA ASP A 452 0.10 6.00 3.35
C ASP A 452 0.71 7.10 4.24
N ARG A 453 1.31 8.14 3.67
CA ARG A 453 1.82 9.27 4.45
C ARG A 453 0.80 10.37 4.43
N ILE A 454 0.26 10.66 5.60
CA ILE A 454 -0.45 11.90 5.80
C ILE A 454 0.62 12.99 5.88
N GLU A 455 0.87 13.64 4.74
CA GLU A 455 1.79 14.77 4.62
C GLU A 455 1.00 16.08 4.66
N TRP A 456 0.86 16.64 5.85
CA TRP A 456 0.56 18.05 6.01
C TRP A 456 1.85 18.82 6.33
N ASP A 457 2.01 19.96 5.67
CA ASP A 457 3.00 20.97 6.05
C ASP A 457 2.34 22.08 6.87
N GLU A 458 3.13 23.00 7.41
CA GLU A 458 2.61 24.10 8.22
C GLU A 458 1.59 24.93 7.43
N GLN A 459 1.79 25.11 6.12
CA GLN A 459 0.89 25.90 5.27
C GLN A 459 -0.45 25.19 5.07
N ALA A 460 -0.46 23.89 4.83
CA ALA A 460 -1.66 23.08 4.71
C ALA A 460 -2.47 23.12 6.01
N LEU A 461 -1.83 22.93 7.16
CA LEU A 461 -2.49 23.03 8.47
C LEU A 461 -3.08 24.43 8.70
N LEU A 462 -2.33 25.50 8.39
CA LEU A 462 -2.81 26.88 8.54
C LEU A 462 -3.97 27.24 7.60
N ASN A 463 -3.99 26.67 6.40
CA ASN A 463 -5.04 26.91 5.42
C ASN A 463 -6.34 26.18 5.74
N HIS A 464 -6.25 25.04 6.42
CA HIS A 464 -7.38 24.14 6.64
C HIS A 464 -7.89 24.15 8.09
N ILE A 465 -7.05 24.51 9.08
CA ILE A 465 -7.47 24.70 10.47
C ILE A 465 -7.72 26.18 10.72
N HIS A 466 -8.97 26.53 11.07
CA HIS A 466 -9.32 27.92 11.35
C HIS A 466 -9.56 28.14 12.85
N PRO A 467 -8.74 28.97 13.52
CA PRO A 467 -8.98 29.30 14.92
C PRO A 467 -10.28 30.09 15.03
N THR A 468 -11.17 29.67 15.92
CA THR A 468 -12.42 30.39 16.20
C THR A 468 -12.43 30.89 17.65
N GLY A 469 -13.53 31.47 18.13
CA GLY A 469 -13.72 31.71 19.57
C GLY A 469 -12.76 32.70 20.21
N GLY A 470 -12.23 33.66 19.44
CA GLY A 470 -11.30 34.69 19.94
C GLY A 470 -9.81 34.34 19.77
N LEU A 471 -9.50 33.09 19.39
CA LEU A 471 -8.16 32.70 18.97
C LEU A 471 -7.89 33.19 17.53
N ASN A 472 -6.63 33.48 17.24
CA ASN A 472 -6.16 33.82 15.91
C ASN A 472 -4.86 33.06 15.58
N ASP A 473 -4.37 33.26 14.36
CA ASP A 473 -3.12 32.71 13.83
C ASP A 473 -1.88 32.99 14.72
N LYS A 474 -1.93 34.04 15.54
CA LYS A 474 -0.86 34.42 16.47
C LYS A 474 -1.04 33.87 17.88
N SER A 475 -2.18 33.27 18.20
CA SER A 475 -2.45 32.75 19.53
C SER A 475 -1.46 31.62 19.90
N PRO A 476 -0.81 31.67 21.07
CA PRO A 476 0.16 30.65 21.48
C PRO A 476 -0.41 29.22 21.48
N ALA A 477 -1.67 29.05 21.89
CA ALA A 477 -2.35 27.75 21.89
C ALA A 477 -2.56 27.19 20.47
N TYR A 478 -2.87 28.05 19.49
CA TYR A 478 -3.03 27.66 18.10
C TYR A 478 -1.68 27.26 17.47
N ARG A 479 -0.63 28.05 17.70
CA ARG A 479 0.73 27.72 17.22
C ARG A 479 1.30 26.46 17.87
N PHE A 480 0.98 26.22 19.14
CA PHE A 480 1.35 24.99 19.84
C PHE A 480 0.63 23.77 19.24
N LEU A 481 -0.68 23.87 18.94
CA LEU A 481 -1.41 22.81 18.25
C LEU A 481 -0.80 22.48 16.88
N VAL A 482 -0.51 23.49 16.05
CA VAL A 482 0.13 23.28 14.75
C VAL A 482 1.50 22.63 14.90
N ALA A 483 2.32 23.06 15.87
CA ALA A 483 3.62 22.45 16.15
C ALA A 483 3.49 20.98 16.59
N VAL A 484 2.54 20.65 17.46
CA VAL A 484 2.28 19.27 17.89
C VAL A 484 1.85 18.40 16.71
N LEU A 485 0.93 18.88 15.86
CA LEU A 485 0.47 18.16 14.67
C LEU A 485 1.61 17.93 13.66
N LEU A 486 2.55 18.86 13.53
CA LEU A 486 3.73 18.71 12.69
C LEU A 486 4.71 17.66 13.27
N ASP A 487 4.87 17.61 14.58
CA ASP A 487 5.76 16.67 15.27
C ASP A 487 5.19 15.24 15.41
N LEU A 488 3.89 15.01 15.10
CA LEU A 488 3.31 13.67 15.13
C LEU A 488 4.03 12.74 14.15
N ASN A 489 4.43 11.56 14.63
CA ASN A 489 4.89 10.48 13.77
C ASN A 489 3.71 9.93 12.93
N GLN A 490 3.99 9.16 11.88
CA GLN A 490 2.93 8.67 10.99
C GLN A 490 1.88 7.82 11.74
N ALA A 491 2.28 6.94 12.64
CA ALA A 491 1.33 6.12 13.40
C ALA A 491 0.33 6.98 14.22
N ASP A 492 0.81 8.08 14.79
CA ASP A 492 0.00 9.05 15.53
C ASP A 492 -0.90 9.89 14.61
N ARG A 493 -0.45 10.21 13.38
CA ARG A 493 -1.27 10.92 12.37
C ARG A 493 -2.45 10.07 11.90
N TRP A 494 -2.28 8.75 11.88
CA TRP A 494 -3.29 7.78 11.52
C TRP A 494 -4.27 7.43 12.65
N ASP A 495 -4.06 7.90 13.89
CA ASP A 495 -4.94 7.61 15.02
C ASP A 495 -6.06 8.68 15.14
N PRO A 496 -7.30 8.39 14.67
CA PRO A 496 -8.40 9.34 14.79
C PRO A 496 -8.79 9.62 16.25
N LEU A 497 -8.54 8.68 17.17
CA LEU A 497 -8.80 8.86 18.60
C LEU A 497 -7.74 9.74 19.26
N LEU A 498 -6.47 9.69 18.83
CA LEU A 498 -5.44 10.62 19.28
C LEU A 498 -5.76 12.04 18.81
N LEU A 499 -6.15 12.22 17.54
CA LEU A 499 -6.58 13.52 17.02
C LEU A 499 -7.82 14.05 17.76
N LEU A 500 -8.80 13.18 18.06
CA LEU A 500 -9.95 13.52 18.90
C LEU A 500 -9.57 13.84 20.35
N ARG A 501 -8.59 13.14 20.93
CA ARG A 501 -8.09 13.40 22.29
C ARG A 501 -7.32 14.71 22.36
N ILE A 502 -6.49 15.03 21.37
CA ILE A 502 -5.80 16.32 21.22
C ILE A 502 -6.84 17.45 21.10
N ALA A 503 -7.86 17.26 20.25
CA ALA A 503 -8.95 18.23 20.10
C ALA A 503 -9.76 18.42 21.40
N LYS A 504 -10.06 17.34 22.12
CA LYS A 504 -10.78 17.37 23.41
C LYS A 504 -9.94 17.95 24.55
N SER A 505 -8.64 17.64 24.65
CA SER A 505 -7.78 18.14 25.72
C SER A 505 -7.52 19.64 25.61
N LEU A 506 -7.60 20.18 24.38
CA LEU A 506 -7.52 21.61 24.10
C LEU A 506 -8.87 22.35 24.26
N SER A 507 -9.92 21.66 24.75
CA SER A 507 -11.26 22.23 24.97
C SER A 507 -11.92 22.82 23.72
N LEU A 508 -11.63 22.27 22.55
CA LEU A 508 -12.24 22.66 21.27
C LEU A 508 -13.62 21.99 21.13
N PRO A 509 -14.72 22.70 20.82
CA PRO A 509 -16.02 22.07 20.69
C PRO A 509 -16.10 21.24 19.41
N VAL A 510 -16.48 19.98 19.56
CA VAL A 510 -16.84 19.09 18.45
C VAL A 510 -18.35 19.20 18.25
N GLN A 511 -18.81 19.88 17.19
CA GLN A 511 -20.21 19.78 16.78
C GLN A 511 -20.37 18.76 15.65
N HIS A 512 -21.13 17.71 15.96
CA HIS A 512 -21.72 16.68 15.08
C HIS A 512 -20.76 16.03 14.06
N VAL A 513 -20.01 15.04 14.54
CA VAL A 513 -19.34 14.03 13.73
C VAL A 513 -20.09 12.71 13.92
N MET A 514 -21.25 12.59 13.29
CA MET A 514 -21.93 11.33 12.96
C MET A 514 -22.84 11.58 11.74
N PRO A 515 -22.87 10.71 10.73
CA PRO A 515 -23.91 10.77 9.71
C PRO A 515 -25.27 10.49 10.37
N GLU A 516 -26.24 11.39 10.19
CA GLU A 516 -27.64 11.16 10.57
C GLU A 516 -28.20 10.00 9.75
N ASN A 517 -28.17 8.79 10.29
CA ASN A 517 -29.11 7.72 9.99
C ASN A 517 -29.14 6.63 11.07
N VAL A 518 -29.16 7.00 12.36
CA VAL A 518 -29.64 6.11 13.44
C VAL A 518 -30.28 6.95 14.57
N LEU A 519 -31.61 6.93 14.64
CA LEU A 519 -32.51 7.14 15.78
C LEU A 519 -32.42 8.42 16.66
N GLY A 520 -33.41 9.31 16.49
CA GLY A 520 -34.49 9.48 17.48
C GLY A 520 -34.21 10.25 18.80
N ALA A 521 -34.77 11.46 18.86
CA ALA A 521 -35.25 12.19 20.05
C ALA A 521 -34.22 12.68 21.09
N CYS A 522 -33.95 14.00 21.08
CA CYS A 522 -34.26 14.94 22.18
C CYS A 522 -33.66 16.33 21.90
N SER A 523 -34.46 17.37 22.16
CA SER A 523 -34.04 18.79 22.21
C SER A 523 -34.29 19.36 23.63
N PRO A 524 -33.92 20.62 23.93
CA PRO A 524 -32.60 21.03 24.40
C PRO A 524 -32.66 21.70 25.79
N THR A 525 -31.55 21.78 26.55
CA THR A 525 -31.39 22.91 27.50
C THR A 525 -29.95 23.24 27.91
N ARG A 526 -29.67 24.54 27.79
CA ARG A 526 -28.79 25.44 28.56
C ARG A 526 -27.29 25.56 28.25
N ARG A 527 -26.97 26.84 27.98
CA ARG A 527 -25.69 27.52 27.72
C ARG A 527 -24.74 27.52 28.93
N GLY A 528 -23.44 27.47 28.62
CA GLY A 528 -22.34 28.03 29.41
C GLY A 528 -21.13 28.21 28.50
N CYS A 529 -20.58 29.42 28.40
CA CYS A 529 -19.49 29.79 27.50
C CYS A 529 -18.20 28.97 27.74
N SER A 530 -17.62 28.43 26.66
CA SER A 530 -16.17 28.20 26.54
C SER A 530 -15.74 28.47 25.09
N GLU A 531 -14.63 29.17 24.95
CA GLU A 531 -14.02 29.63 23.70
C GLU A 531 -13.61 28.44 22.82
N ALA A 532 -13.82 28.54 21.51
CA ALA A 532 -13.97 27.40 20.61
C ALA A 532 -13.03 27.46 19.39
N VAL A 533 -12.37 26.36 18.97
CA VAL A 533 -11.81 26.18 17.61
C VAL A 533 -12.68 25.15 16.89
N ASN A 534 -13.09 25.41 15.64
CA ASN A 534 -13.94 24.51 14.86
C ASN A 534 -13.09 23.75 13.84
N ILE A 535 -13.08 22.42 13.90
CA ILE A 535 -12.49 21.55 12.87
C ILE A 535 -13.65 20.92 12.11
N SER A 536 -13.81 21.21 10.82
CA SER A 536 -14.93 20.66 10.05
C SER A 536 -14.63 19.23 9.59
N SER A 537 -15.67 18.39 9.44
CA SER A 537 -15.56 17.05 8.84
C SER A 537 -14.88 17.09 7.46
N ALA A 538 -15.24 18.08 6.63
CA ALA A 538 -14.63 18.29 5.31
C ALA A 538 -13.12 18.64 5.39
N THR A 539 -12.67 19.19 6.52
CA THR A 539 -11.26 19.48 6.78
C THR A 539 -10.49 18.20 7.10
N ILE A 540 -11.05 17.32 7.93
CA ILE A 540 -10.41 16.03 8.27
C ILE A 540 -10.37 15.13 7.04
N THR A 541 -11.43 15.09 6.21
CA THR A 541 -11.48 14.31 4.96
C THR A 541 -10.73 14.95 3.77
N SER A 542 -10.25 16.19 3.93
CA SER A 542 -9.38 16.85 2.94
C SER A 542 -7.91 16.80 3.33
N ILE A 543 -7.64 16.42 4.59
CA ILE A 543 -6.30 16.32 5.19
C ILE A 543 -5.88 14.84 5.29
N LEU A 544 -6.81 13.95 5.61
CA LEU A 544 -6.74 12.50 5.38
C LEU A 544 -7.18 12.20 3.95
#